data_AF-A0A0D6MAB6-F1
#
_entry.id   AF-A0A0D6MAB6-F1
#
_cell.length_a   1.000
_cell.length_b   1.000
_cell.length_c   1.000
_cell.angle_alpha   90.00
_cell.angle_beta   90.00
_cell.angle_gamma   90.00
#
_symmetry.space_group_name_H-M   'P 1'
#
loop_
_entity.id
_entity.type
_entity.pdbx_description
1 polymer ?
#
loop_
_entity_poly.entity_id
_entity_poly.type
_entity_poly.pdbx_seq_one_letter_code
_entity_poly.pdbx_strand_id
1 'polypeptide(L)'
;MAEAGSNFEGFIIESGDEEEEVDIQDEGEDQYRLVAPVEKDSSDEEEFEFEDAGDGWFHDIAIQNRFRFDDVHGVSYHVQNNCKEPIDFYKLFLNDETLSLIVRETNRYGCSKYTDWVPTDKEEISKLIALTLQMGIVRLPSLRSYWSSDPIYGCNLIGSNVMPRSRFEKLMTSLHLCDNSASDGTERLYKISEFLRLFNKACQDSFRPGKEGDKHRSDSPPLLPKKASWL
;
A
#
# COMPACT_ATOMS: atom_id res chain seq x y z
N MET A 1 0.99 -17.88 28.56
CA MET A 1 1.25 -18.94 27.57
C MET A 1 0.47 -18.58 26.32
N ALA A 2 1.20 -18.40 25.22
CA ALA A 2 0.80 -18.09 23.84
C ALA A 2 0.04 -16.76 23.59
N GLU A 3 0.81 -15.77 23.15
CA GLU A 3 0.34 -14.62 22.36
C GLU A 3 -0.10 -15.10 20.97
N ALA A 4 -1.23 -14.59 20.47
CA ALA A 4 -1.65 -14.75 19.08
C ALA A 4 -1.99 -13.37 18.51
N GLY A 5 -0.95 -12.60 18.22
CA GLY A 5 -1.01 -11.50 17.27
C GLY A 5 -0.71 -12.07 15.88
N SER A 6 -1.73 -12.51 15.16
CA SER A 6 -1.59 -12.85 13.74
C SER A 6 -2.01 -11.64 12.90
N ASN A 7 -1.01 -11.01 12.30
CA ASN A 7 -1.15 -9.85 11.43
C ASN A 7 -1.75 -10.26 10.07
N PHE A 8 -2.58 -9.36 9.54
CA PHE A 8 -3.22 -9.40 8.22
C PHE A 8 -2.26 -9.74 7.05
N GLU A 9 -0.95 -9.56 7.24
CA GLU A 9 0.10 -9.85 6.24
C GLU A 9 0.24 -11.34 5.88
N GLY A 10 -0.10 -12.27 6.79
CA GLY A 10 0.04 -13.71 6.52
C GLY A 10 -0.93 -14.25 5.46
N PHE A 11 -2.06 -13.58 5.23
CA PHE A 11 -3.10 -14.05 4.31
C PHE A 11 -2.72 -13.94 2.83
N ILE A 12 -1.73 -13.12 2.47
CA ILE A 12 -1.30 -12.96 1.07
C ILE A 12 -0.44 -14.15 0.59
N ILE A 13 0.10 -14.96 1.51
CA ILE A 13 1.11 -15.99 1.19
C ILE A 13 0.53 -17.41 1.16
N GLU A 14 -0.60 -17.69 1.82
CA GLU A 14 -1.00 -19.07 2.15
C GLU A 14 -2.19 -19.62 1.33
N SER A 15 -2.33 -19.24 0.05
CA SER A 15 -3.35 -19.82 -0.84
C SER A 15 -2.75 -20.43 -2.10
N GLY A 16 -1.87 -21.42 -1.92
CA GLY A 16 -1.30 -22.20 -3.01
C GLY A 16 -0.78 -23.55 -2.55
N ASP A 17 -1.67 -24.47 -2.16
CA ASP A 17 -1.39 -25.90 -2.07
C ASP A 17 -2.52 -26.68 -2.76
N GLU A 18 -2.24 -27.18 -3.97
CA GLU A 18 -2.78 -28.45 -4.47
C GLU A 18 -1.59 -29.25 -5.03
N GLU A 19 -1.37 -30.42 -4.43
CA GLU A 19 -0.29 -31.37 -4.70
C GLU A 19 -0.60 -32.18 -5.97
N GLU A 20 0.35 -32.26 -6.90
CA GLU A 20 0.46 -33.40 -7.83
C GLU A 20 1.76 -34.16 -7.50
N GLU A 21 1.61 -35.43 -7.11
CA GLU A 21 2.71 -36.37 -6.90
C GLU A 21 3.42 -36.68 -8.22
N VAL A 22 4.75 -36.54 -8.25
CA VAL A 22 5.60 -37.11 -9.30
C VAL A 22 6.78 -37.84 -8.65
N ASP A 23 6.86 -39.15 -8.93
CA ASP A 23 7.87 -40.10 -8.45
C ASP A 23 9.31 -39.62 -8.70
N ILE A 24 10.10 -39.52 -7.63
CA ILE A 24 11.55 -39.27 -7.69
C ILE A 24 12.27 -40.62 -7.59
N GLN A 25 12.79 -41.11 -8.72
CA GLN A 25 13.84 -42.13 -8.71
C GLN A 25 15.21 -41.45 -8.54
N ASP A 26 15.92 -41.98 -7.55
CA ASP A 26 17.22 -41.62 -7.00
C ASP A 26 18.37 -41.85 -8.00
N GLU A 27 19.00 -40.77 -8.44
CA GLU A 27 20.41 -40.77 -8.88
C GLU A 27 21.13 -39.53 -8.32
N GLY A 28 21.84 -39.73 -7.21
CA GLY A 28 23.22 -39.27 -7.01
C GLY A 28 23.55 -37.77 -7.05
N GLU A 29 23.76 -37.21 -5.85
CA GLU A 29 24.75 -36.17 -5.50
C GLU A 29 24.96 -35.00 -6.48
N ASP A 30 24.30 -33.85 -6.21
CA ASP A 30 24.92 -32.51 -6.14
C ASP A 30 23.87 -31.39 -6.22
N GLN A 31 23.29 -30.96 -5.09
CA GLN A 31 22.61 -29.64 -5.06
C GLN A 31 22.51 -29.01 -3.67
N TYR A 32 23.66 -28.77 -3.02
CA TYR A 32 23.77 -27.74 -1.99
C TYR A 32 24.99 -26.84 -2.28
N ARG A 33 25.02 -26.22 -3.46
CA ARG A 33 25.98 -25.14 -3.72
C ARG A 33 25.55 -24.21 -4.85
N LEU A 34 24.55 -23.36 -4.61
CA LEU A 34 24.34 -22.16 -5.42
C LEU A 34 25.02 -20.97 -4.75
N VAL A 35 26.36 -21.00 -4.72
CA VAL A 35 27.17 -19.77 -4.61
C VAL A 35 27.81 -19.62 -5.97
N ALA A 36 27.25 -18.73 -6.79
CA ALA A 36 27.84 -18.38 -8.07
C ALA A 36 29.28 -17.85 -7.85
N PRO A 37 30.24 -18.18 -8.73
CA PRO A 37 31.54 -17.53 -8.71
C PRO A 37 31.32 -16.02 -8.85
N VAL A 38 31.87 -15.25 -7.92
CA VAL A 38 32.01 -13.81 -8.08
C VAL A 38 32.92 -13.62 -9.28
N GLU A 39 32.35 -13.25 -10.42
CA GLU A 39 33.15 -12.71 -11.52
C GLU A 39 33.85 -11.46 -10.99
N LYS A 40 35.17 -11.45 -11.13
CA LYS A 40 36.00 -10.28 -10.88
C LYS A 40 35.56 -9.21 -11.86
N ASP A 41 34.75 -8.28 -11.37
CA ASP A 41 34.53 -7.00 -12.03
C ASP A 41 35.88 -6.27 -12.05
N SER A 42 36.54 -6.29 -13.21
CA SER A 42 37.73 -5.49 -13.47
C SER A 42 37.27 -4.08 -13.79
N SER A 43 36.80 -3.36 -12.78
CA SER A 43 36.63 -1.92 -12.85
C SER A 43 38.01 -1.29 -12.72
N ASP A 44 38.51 -0.69 -13.80
CA ASP A 44 39.66 0.22 -13.75
C ASP A 44 39.37 1.29 -12.68
N GLU A 45 40.15 1.28 -11.61
CA GLU A 45 40.13 2.31 -10.58
C GLU A 45 40.88 3.53 -11.13
N GLU A 46 40.16 4.45 -11.79
CA GLU A 46 40.64 5.82 -11.88
C GLU A 46 40.57 6.42 -10.47
N GLU A 47 41.73 6.55 -9.84
CA GLU A 47 41.94 7.18 -8.54
C GLU A 47 41.56 8.67 -8.63
N PHE A 48 40.29 8.97 -8.36
CA PHE A 48 39.83 10.35 -8.19
C PHE A 48 40.27 10.80 -6.80
N GLU A 49 41.27 11.70 -6.74
CA GLU A 49 41.61 12.43 -5.52
C GLU A 49 40.38 13.23 -5.07
N PHE A 50 39.59 12.68 -4.16
CA PHE A 50 38.59 13.45 -3.44
C PHE A 50 39.36 14.31 -2.43
N GLU A 51 39.46 15.61 -2.72
CA GLU A 51 39.90 16.58 -1.72
C GLU A 51 39.08 16.36 -0.44
N ASP A 52 39.78 16.15 0.68
CA ASP A 52 39.20 15.95 2.02
C ASP A 52 38.27 17.12 2.38
N ALA A 53 37.02 17.03 1.94
CA ALA A 53 35.94 17.89 2.36
C ALA A 53 35.58 17.45 3.78
N GLY A 54 36.37 17.98 4.73
CA GLY A 54 36.40 17.57 6.12
C GLY A 54 35.05 17.13 6.67
N ASP A 55 35.04 15.94 7.26
CA ASP A 55 33.90 15.26 7.89
C ASP A 55 33.42 16.01 9.14
N GLY A 56 32.85 17.19 8.92
CA GLY A 56 32.24 18.04 9.93
C GLY A 56 30.76 18.17 9.63
N TRP A 57 29.91 17.75 10.58
CA TRP A 57 28.50 18.16 10.58
C TRP A 57 28.43 19.69 10.56
N PHE A 58 27.92 20.25 9.45
CA PHE A 58 27.74 21.69 9.30
C PHE A 58 26.69 22.18 10.32
N HIS A 59 27.06 23.16 11.14
CA HIS A 59 26.14 23.80 12.09
C HIS A 59 25.20 24.80 11.39
N ASP A 60 25.52 25.14 10.13
CA ASP A 60 24.73 26.05 9.31
C ASP A 60 23.79 25.26 8.42
N ILE A 61 22.69 24.77 9.00
CA ILE A 61 21.55 24.29 8.21
C ILE A 61 20.95 25.50 7.50
N ALA A 62 21.31 25.69 6.24
CA ALA A 62 20.60 26.62 5.38
C ALA A 62 19.17 26.11 5.21
N ILE A 63 18.20 26.83 5.77
CA ILE A 63 16.78 26.54 5.55
C ILE A 63 16.49 26.81 4.07
N GLN A 64 16.58 25.75 3.27
CA GLN A 64 16.16 25.78 1.88
C GLN A 64 14.64 25.83 1.87
N ASN A 65 14.09 27.03 1.64
CA ASN A 65 12.65 27.20 1.44
C ASN A 65 12.30 26.70 0.03
N ARG A 66 12.33 25.37 -0.13
CA ARG A 66 12.14 24.66 -1.41
C ARG A 66 10.77 24.93 -2.04
N PHE A 67 9.80 25.35 -1.24
CA PHE A 67 8.43 25.59 -1.67
C PHE A 67 8.02 27.02 -1.32
N ARG A 68 7.49 27.73 -2.32
CA ARG A 68 6.86 29.03 -2.11
C ARG A 68 5.39 28.80 -1.75
N PHE A 69 4.93 29.43 -0.67
CA PHE A 69 3.59 29.28 -0.12
C PHE A 69 2.82 30.59 -0.23
N ASP A 70 2.78 31.13 -1.45
CA ASP A 70 2.25 32.47 -1.70
C ASP A 70 0.77 32.44 -2.14
N ASP A 71 0.22 31.23 -2.36
CA ASP A 71 -1.13 30.99 -2.84
C ASP A 71 -2.17 30.81 -1.71
N VAL A 72 -3.45 30.90 -2.09
CA VAL A 72 -4.56 30.47 -1.24
C VAL A 72 -4.43 28.98 -0.93
N HIS A 73 -4.30 28.68 0.35
CA HIS A 73 -4.11 27.34 0.89
C HIS A 73 -5.34 26.87 1.69
N GLY A 74 -5.36 25.58 2.02
CA GLY A 74 -6.44 24.94 2.75
C GLY A 74 -7.29 24.02 1.87
N VAL A 75 -8.43 23.61 2.42
CA VAL A 75 -9.42 22.76 1.73
C VAL A 75 -10.00 23.53 0.54
N SER A 76 -10.13 22.86 -0.60
CA SER A 76 -10.64 23.51 -1.81
C SER A 76 -12.12 23.91 -1.65
N TYR A 77 -12.52 24.98 -2.35
CA TYR A 77 -13.89 25.50 -2.32
C TYR A 77 -14.92 24.42 -2.68
N HIS A 78 -14.61 23.56 -3.65
CA HIS A 78 -15.46 22.44 -4.03
C HIS A 78 -15.74 21.51 -2.84
N VAL A 79 -14.70 21.10 -2.11
CA VAL A 79 -14.85 20.21 -0.95
C VAL A 79 -15.63 20.90 0.18
N GLN A 80 -15.34 22.16 0.48
CA GLN A 80 -16.03 22.93 1.52
C GLN A 80 -17.55 23.04 1.26
N ASN A 81 -17.93 23.23 0.00
CA ASN A 81 -19.31 23.49 -0.38
C ASN A 81 -20.10 22.20 -0.67
N ASN A 82 -19.48 21.18 -1.25
CA ASN A 82 -20.18 20.01 -1.78
C ASN A 82 -20.05 18.76 -0.91
N CYS A 83 -19.09 18.67 0.00
CA CYS A 83 -18.94 17.53 0.90
C CYS A 83 -19.58 17.83 2.26
N LYS A 84 -20.62 17.07 2.64
CA LYS A 84 -21.35 17.24 3.91
C LYS A 84 -21.38 15.95 4.73
N GLU A 85 -21.45 14.81 4.05
CA GLU A 85 -21.49 13.49 4.68
C GLU A 85 -20.17 12.74 4.46
N PRO A 86 -19.82 11.77 5.32
CA PRO A 86 -18.59 10.97 5.15
C PRO A 86 -18.45 10.33 3.76
N ILE A 87 -19.56 9.95 3.14
CA ILE A 87 -19.57 9.37 1.79
C ILE A 87 -19.11 10.36 0.71
N ASP A 88 -19.32 11.66 0.90
CA ASP A 88 -18.88 12.68 -0.06
C ASP A 88 -17.36 12.77 -0.08
N PHE A 89 -16.73 12.71 1.11
CA PHE A 89 -15.27 12.69 1.23
C PHE A 89 -14.68 11.40 0.68
N TYR A 90 -15.32 10.26 0.93
CA TYR A 90 -14.92 8.98 0.34
C TYR A 90 -14.91 9.04 -1.20
N LYS A 91 -15.96 9.62 -1.79
CA LYS A 91 -16.11 9.78 -3.24
C LYS A 91 -15.11 10.75 -3.88
N LEU A 92 -14.36 11.54 -3.11
CA LEU A 92 -13.25 12.33 -3.67
C LEU A 92 -12.15 11.41 -4.22
N PHE A 93 -11.87 10.31 -3.52
CA PHE A 93 -10.79 9.37 -3.84
C PHE A 93 -11.29 8.15 -4.61
N LEU A 94 -12.40 7.56 -4.16
CA LEU A 94 -13.04 6.40 -4.80
C LEU A 94 -14.19 6.90 -5.71
N ASN A 95 -13.83 7.81 -6.62
CA ASN A 95 -14.74 8.35 -7.61
C ASN A 95 -14.98 7.36 -8.77
N ASP A 96 -15.83 7.76 -9.71
CA ASP A 96 -16.20 6.96 -10.86
C ASP A 96 -15.01 6.55 -11.75
N GLU A 97 -14.00 7.40 -11.90
CA GLU A 97 -12.79 7.10 -12.67
C GLU A 97 -11.95 6.03 -11.96
N THR A 98 -11.70 6.22 -10.66
CA THR A 98 -10.98 5.25 -9.82
C THR A 98 -11.69 3.90 -9.79
N LEU A 99 -13.00 3.86 -9.58
CA LEU A 99 -13.77 2.62 -9.57
C LEU A 99 -13.78 1.96 -10.95
N SER A 100 -13.84 2.75 -12.04
CA SER A 100 -13.76 2.19 -13.40
C SER A 100 -12.42 1.53 -13.67
N LEU A 101 -11.32 2.12 -13.20
CA LEU A 101 -9.98 1.51 -13.26
C LEU A 101 -9.97 0.16 -12.54
N ILE A 102 -10.39 0.15 -11.27
CA ILE A 102 -10.39 -1.07 -10.44
C ILE A 102 -11.22 -2.17 -11.08
N VAL A 103 -12.45 -1.87 -11.49
CA VAL A 103 -13.36 -2.84 -12.13
C VAL A 103 -12.76 -3.39 -13.41
N ARG A 104 -12.23 -2.51 -14.27
CA ARG A 104 -11.69 -2.89 -15.58
C ARG A 104 -10.51 -3.85 -15.44
N GLU A 105 -9.57 -3.54 -14.56
CA GLU A 105 -8.36 -4.36 -14.40
C GLU A 105 -8.63 -5.62 -13.56
N THR A 106 -9.50 -5.54 -12.55
CA THR A 106 -9.94 -6.73 -11.79
C THR A 106 -10.67 -7.73 -12.70
N ASN A 107 -11.54 -7.26 -13.60
CA ASN A 107 -12.19 -8.14 -14.57
C ASN A 107 -11.22 -8.73 -15.59
N ARG A 108 -10.27 -7.93 -16.10
CA ARG A 108 -9.23 -8.43 -17.01
C ARG A 108 -8.45 -9.58 -16.37
N TYR A 109 -7.95 -9.36 -15.16
CA TYR A 109 -7.19 -10.38 -14.45
C TYR A 109 -8.07 -11.58 -14.06
N GLY A 110 -9.25 -11.35 -13.51
CA GLY A 110 -10.19 -12.40 -13.13
C GLY A 110 -10.54 -13.33 -14.29
N CYS A 111 -10.82 -12.80 -15.48
CA CYS A 111 -11.06 -13.58 -16.70
C CYS A 111 -9.86 -14.41 -17.14
N SER A 112 -8.63 -13.92 -16.92
CA SER A 112 -7.41 -14.68 -17.23
C SER A 112 -7.11 -15.79 -16.22
N LYS A 113 -7.50 -15.59 -14.95
CA LYS A 113 -7.19 -16.50 -13.84
C LYS A 113 -8.23 -17.61 -13.66
N TYR A 114 -9.51 -17.32 -13.95
CA TYR A 114 -10.62 -18.23 -13.69
C TYR A 114 -11.47 -18.44 -14.95
N THR A 115 -11.77 -19.71 -15.25
CA THR A 115 -12.66 -20.09 -16.36
C THR A 115 -14.13 -19.73 -16.09
N ASP A 116 -14.52 -19.69 -14.81
CA ASP A 116 -15.86 -19.37 -14.31
C ASP A 116 -15.95 -17.93 -13.75
N TRP A 117 -15.12 -17.01 -14.24
CA TRP A 117 -15.16 -15.63 -13.76
C TRP A 117 -16.49 -14.95 -14.10
N VAL A 118 -17.19 -14.50 -13.06
CA VAL A 118 -18.32 -13.60 -13.21
C VAL A 118 -17.80 -12.16 -13.13
N PRO A 119 -18.03 -11.32 -14.16
CA PRO A 119 -17.60 -9.93 -14.13
C PRO A 119 -18.13 -9.18 -12.91
N THR A 120 -17.27 -8.37 -12.30
CA THR A 120 -17.61 -7.43 -11.23
C THR A 120 -18.00 -6.07 -11.81
N ASP A 121 -18.62 -5.23 -10.99
CA ASP A 121 -19.01 -3.87 -11.33
C ASP A 121 -18.64 -2.88 -10.22
N LYS A 122 -18.94 -1.59 -10.44
CA LYS A 122 -18.61 -0.52 -9.48
C LYS A 122 -19.32 -0.71 -8.13
N GLU A 123 -20.54 -1.26 -8.15
CA GLU A 123 -21.33 -1.48 -6.93
C GLU A 123 -20.73 -2.62 -6.10
N GLU A 124 -20.38 -3.74 -6.74
CA GLU A 124 -19.76 -4.89 -6.09
C GLU A 124 -18.36 -4.56 -5.55
N ILE A 125 -17.53 -3.82 -6.31
CA ILE A 125 -16.24 -3.31 -5.81
C ILE A 125 -16.43 -2.32 -4.66
N SER A 126 -17.45 -1.45 -4.71
CA SER A 126 -17.75 -0.55 -3.60
C SER A 126 -18.16 -1.31 -2.33
N LYS A 127 -18.96 -2.39 -2.48
CA LYS A 127 -19.33 -3.29 -1.39
C LYS A 127 -18.11 -4.01 -0.80
N LEU A 128 -17.19 -4.48 -1.64
CA LEU A 128 -15.92 -5.10 -1.24
C LEU A 128 -15.07 -4.15 -0.38
N ILE A 129 -14.91 -2.91 -0.85
CA ILE A 129 -14.15 -1.87 -0.12
C ILE A 129 -14.85 -1.50 1.18
N ALA A 130 -16.17 -1.27 1.15
CA ALA A 130 -16.95 -0.93 2.34
C ALA A 130 -16.88 -2.03 3.41
N LEU A 131 -16.96 -3.30 3.00
CA LEU A 131 -16.84 -4.44 3.90
C LEU A 131 -15.42 -4.51 4.50
N THR A 132 -14.38 -4.29 3.69
CA THR A 132 -12.98 -4.21 4.16
C THR A 132 -12.77 -3.08 5.17
N LEU A 133 -13.36 -1.90 4.93
CA LEU A 133 -13.32 -0.78 5.86
C LEU A 133 -14.04 -1.12 7.18
N GLN A 134 -15.19 -1.77 7.11
CA GLN A 134 -15.94 -2.20 8.30
C GLN A 134 -15.16 -3.22 9.12
N MET A 135 -14.46 -4.17 8.49
CA MET A 135 -13.54 -5.12 9.17
C MET A 135 -12.36 -4.40 9.84
N GLY A 136 -11.96 -3.24 9.29
CA GLY A 136 -10.95 -2.38 9.92
C GLY A 136 -11.40 -1.85 11.29
N ILE A 137 -12.69 -1.52 11.42
CA ILE A 137 -13.33 -0.95 12.61
C ILE A 137 -13.77 -2.04 13.60
N VAL A 138 -14.51 -3.04 13.11
CA VAL A 138 -15.03 -4.15 13.91
C VAL A 138 -14.14 -5.36 13.67
N ARG A 139 -13.22 -5.63 14.59
CA ARG A 139 -12.28 -6.74 14.47
C ARG A 139 -12.87 -8.02 15.05
N LEU A 140 -13.04 -9.04 14.21
CA LEU A 140 -13.42 -10.40 14.63
C LEU A 140 -12.20 -11.35 14.62
N PRO A 141 -12.25 -12.49 15.35
CA PRO A 141 -11.11 -13.38 15.50
C PRO A 141 -10.58 -14.01 14.22
N SER A 142 -11.42 -14.09 13.18
CA SER A 142 -11.02 -14.62 11.87
C SER A 142 -11.86 -14.03 10.75
N LEU A 143 -11.37 -14.08 9.51
CA LEU A 143 -12.12 -13.64 8.33
C LEU A 143 -13.46 -14.38 8.20
N ARG A 144 -13.48 -15.68 8.51
CA ARG A 144 -14.70 -16.50 8.46
C ARG A 144 -15.76 -16.02 9.45
N SER A 145 -15.34 -15.42 10.56
CA SER A 145 -16.25 -14.94 11.60
C SER A 145 -17.19 -13.84 11.10
N TYR A 146 -16.78 -13.04 10.09
CA TYR A 146 -17.64 -12.00 9.50
C TYR A 146 -18.84 -12.55 8.71
N TRP A 147 -18.81 -13.84 8.35
CA TRP A 147 -19.91 -14.56 7.71
C TRP A 147 -20.57 -15.57 8.64
N SER A 148 -20.20 -15.59 9.92
CA SER A 148 -20.77 -16.51 10.89
C SER A 148 -22.11 -15.99 11.42
N SER A 149 -23.08 -16.89 11.60
CA SER A 149 -24.33 -16.62 12.31
C SER A 149 -24.23 -16.92 13.81
N ASP A 150 -23.05 -17.32 14.30
CA ASP A 150 -22.84 -17.63 15.72
C ASP A 150 -23.08 -16.38 16.58
N PRO A 151 -23.97 -16.45 17.59
CA PRO A 151 -24.25 -15.35 18.50
C PRO A 151 -23.02 -14.77 19.20
N ILE A 152 -21.93 -15.53 19.35
CA ILE A 152 -20.68 -15.04 19.96
C ILE A 152 -20.07 -13.86 19.20
N TYR A 153 -20.36 -13.74 17.89
CA TYR A 153 -19.90 -12.63 17.05
C TYR A 153 -20.91 -11.47 16.97
N GLY A 154 -21.89 -11.44 17.88
CA GLY A 154 -22.83 -10.34 18.03
C GLY A 154 -24.05 -10.42 17.10
N CYS A 155 -24.38 -11.62 16.57
CA CYS A 155 -25.51 -11.88 15.66
C CYS A 155 -25.55 -11.00 14.40
N ASN A 156 -24.47 -10.26 14.11
CA ASN A 156 -24.42 -9.35 12.98
C ASN A 156 -23.91 -10.11 11.76
N LEU A 157 -24.81 -10.37 10.82
CA LEU A 157 -24.54 -10.98 9.52
C LEU A 157 -23.78 -10.03 8.58
N ILE A 158 -22.66 -9.47 9.06
CA ILE A 158 -21.91 -8.35 8.45
C ILE A 158 -21.56 -8.67 7.00
N GLY A 159 -20.83 -9.75 6.77
CA GLY A 159 -20.40 -10.15 5.43
C GLY A 159 -21.55 -10.70 4.59
N SER A 160 -22.36 -11.59 5.15
CA SER A 160 -23.42 -12.30 4.42
C SER A 160 -24.55 -11.40 3.94
N ASN A 161 -24.79 -10.25 4.59
CA ASN A 161 -25.75 -9.25 4.12
C ASN A 161 -25.25 -8.44 2.92
N VAL A 162 -23.93 -8.46 2.66
CA VAL A 162 -23.29 -7.66 1.60
C VAL A 162 -22.95 -8.53 0.39
N MET A 163 -22.25 -9.65 0.60
CA MET A 163 -21.88 -10.60 -0.45
C MET A 163 -21.50 -11.98 0.13
N PRO A 164 -21.57 -13.06 -0.66
CA PRO A 164 -21.09 -14.38 -0.22
C PRO A 164 -19.58 -14.38 0.09
N ARG A 165 -19.16 -15.15 1.11
CA ARG A 165 -17.74 -15.24 1.52
C ARG A 165 -16.83 -15.68 0.37
N SER A 166 -17.25 -16.70 -0.37
CA SER A 166 -16.50 -17.21 -1.52
C SER A 166 -16.31 -16.15 -2.61
N ARG A 167 -17.31 -15.30 -2.83
CA ARG A 167 -17.21 -14.19 -3.78
C ARG A 167 -16.26 -13.10 -3.26
N PHE A 168 -16.33 -12.76 -1.98
CA PHE A 168 -15.38 -11.84 -1.35
C PHE A 168 -13.93 -12.33 -1.51
N GLU A 169 -13.65 -13.59 -1.16
CA GLU A 169 -12.32 -14.19 -1.29
C GLU A 169 -11.84 -14.21 -2.75
N LYS A 170 -12.72 -14.56 -3.69
CA LYS A 170 -12.43 -14.55 -5.13
C LYS A 170 -12.15 -13.14 -5.67
N LEU A 171 -12.84 -12.12 -5.18
CA LEU A 171 -12.57 -10.71 -5.54
C LEU A 171 -11.28 -10.20 -4.92
N MET A 172 -11.02 -10.49 -3.64
CA MET A 172 -9.81 -10.08 -2.94
C MET A 172 -8.54 -10.61 -3.61
N THR A 173 -8.55 -11.86 -4.05
CA THR A 173 -7.42 -12.49 -4.74
C THR A 173 -7.31 -12.14 -6.23
N SER A 174 -8.26 -11.37 -6.75
CA SER A 174 -8.29 -10.88 -8.14
C SER A 174 -8.19 -9.37 -8.26
N LEU A 175 -8.19 -8.62 -7.16
CA LEU A 175 -8.15 -7.16 -7.19
C LEU A 175 -6.91 -6.66 -7.93
N HIS A 176 -7.11 -5.93 -9.02
CA HIS A 176 -6.03 -5.42 -9.88
C HIS A 176 -6.24 -3.95 -10.23
N LEU A 177 -5.13 -3.25 -10.44
CA LEU A 177 -5.08 -1.81 -10.72
C LEU A 177 -4.36 -1.46 -12.04
N CYS A 178 -3.85 -2.46 -12.76
CA CYS A 178 -3.14 -2.30 -14.02
C CYS A 178 -3.38 -3.49 -14.96
N ASP A 179 -3.06 -3.29 -16.24
CA ASP A 179 -2.90 -4.39 -17.19
C ASP A 179 -1.50 -5.02 -17.03
N ASN A 180 -1.44 -6.24 -16.49
CA ASN A 180 -0.19 -6.96 -16.28
C ASN A 180 0.58 -7.24 -17.59
N SER A 181 -0.08 -7.25 -18.74
CA SER A 181 0.55 -7.54 -20.03
C SER A 181 1.26 -6.35 -20.67
N ALA A 182 1.01 -5.13 -20.18
CA ALA A 182 1.54 -3.89 -20.75
C ALA A 182 2.78 -3.33 -20.00
N SER A 183 3.30 -4.05 -19.01
CA SER A 183 4.52 -3.67 -18.28
C SER A 183 5.76 -3.89 -19.15
N ASP A 184 6.57 -2.85 -19.32
CA ASP A 184 7.90 -2.94 -19.95
C ASP A 184 9.04 -3.19 -18.94
N GLY A 185 8.71 -3.23 -17.64
CA GLY A 185 9.66 -3.46 -16.55
C GLY A 185 10.50 -2.25 -16.15
N THR A 186 10.27 -1.08 -16.77
CA THR A 186 11.04 0.15 -16.48
C THR A 186 10.54 0.84 -15.21
N GLU A 187 9.23 0.87 -15.00
CA GLU A 187 8.60 1.53 -13.86
C GLU A 187 8.40 0.56 -12.68
N ARG A 188 9.14 0.76 -11.60
CA ARG A 188 9.04 -0.06 -10.37
C ARG A 188 7.64 -0.07 -9.75
N LEU A 189 6.86 1.01 -9.91
CA LEU A 189 5.52 1.16 -9.35
C LEU A 189 4.39 0.94 -10.38
N TYR A 190 4.70 0.38 -11.56
CA TYR A 190 3.75 0.19 -12.66
C TYR A 190 2.40 -0.39 -12.21
N LYS A 191 2.43 -1.39 -11.32
CA LYS A 191 1.20 -2.07 -10.85
C LYS A 191 0.18 -1.16 -10.17
N ILE A 192 0.63 -0.01 -9.65
CA ILE A 192 -0.21 0.96 -8.94
C ILE A 192 -0.12 2.35 -9.55
N SER A 193 0.65 2.56 -10.62
CA SER A 193 1.02 3.90 -11.09
C SER A 193 -0.20 4.70 -11.54
N GLU A 194 -1.11 4.06 -12.28
CA GLU A 194 -2.35 4.70 -12.72
C GLU A 194 -3.28 5.02 -11.54
N PHE A 195 -3.40 4.11 -10.56
CA PHE A 195 -4.15 4.40 -9.34
C PHE A 195 -3.52 5.56 -8.55
N LEU A 196 -2.19 5.58 -8.41
CA LEU A 196 -1.46 6.66 -7.74
C LEU A 196 -1.66 7.99 -8.46
N ARG A 197 -1.69 8.00 -9.80
CA ARG A 197 -1.98 9.20 -10.59
C ARG A 197 -3.36 9.76 -10.22
N LEU A 198 -4.39 8.92 -10.19
CA LEU A 198 -5.75 9.30 -9.80
C LEU A 198 -5.83 9.78 -8.34
N PHE A 199 -5.21 9.04 -7.44
CA PHE A 199 -5.19 9.37 -6.02
C PHE A 199 -4.48 10.70 -5.73
N ASN A 200 -3.31 10.91 -6.33
CA ASN A 200 -2.56 12.16 -6.20
C ASN A 200 -3.32 13.34 -6.78
N LYS A 201 -4.00 13.14 -7.92
CA LYS A 201 -4.89 14.15 -8.48
C LYS A 201 -6.01 14.52 -7.49
N ALA A 202 -6.68 13.52 -6.89
CA ALA A 202 -7.71 13.77 -5.90
C ALA A 202 -7.17 14.54 -4.67
N CYS A 203 -5.97 14.21 -4.19
CA CYS A 203 -5.30 14.97 -3.12
C CYS A 203 -5.09 16.44 -3.50
N GLN A 204 -4.52 16.70 -4.68
CA GLN A 204 -4.20 18.04 -5.17
C GLN A 204 -5.46 18.89 -5.39
N ASP A 205 -6.54 18.28 -5.89
CA ASP A 205 -7.82 18.95 -6.11
C ASP A 205 -8.57 19.23 -4.79
N SER A 206 -8.31 18.42 -3.75
CA SER A 206 -9.00 18.52 -2.45
C SER A 206 -8.35 19.50 -1.48
N PHE A 207 -7.02 19.60 -1.49
CA PHE A 207 -6.29 20.39 -0.50
C PHE A 207 -5.02 21.02 -1.06
N ARG A 208 -4.80 22.29 -0.71
CA ARG A 208 -3.56 23.01 -1.01
C ARG A 208 -2.78 23.25 0.28
N PRO A 209 -1.54 22.76 0.40
CA PRO A 209 -0.75 22.97 1.61
C PRO A 209 -0.37 24.46 1.77
N GLY A 210 -0.42 24.93 3.01
CA GLY A 210 0.06 26.25 3.41
C GLY A 210 1.36 26.15 4.21
N LYS A 211 1.99 27.30 4.48
CA LYS A 211 3.14 27.35 5.39
C LYS A 211 2.65 27.25 6.83
N GLU A 212 2.95 26.14 7.51
CA GLU A 212 2.82 26.08 8.96
C GLU A 212 3.87 27.02 9.57
N GLY A 213 3.43 28.02 10.33
CA GLY A 213 4.35 28.85 11.10
C GLY A 213 4.85 28.06 12.31
N ASP A 214 6.16 28.12 12.59
CA ASP A 214 6.85 27.59 13.78
C ASP A 214 6.31 28.16 15.13
N LYS A 215 5.00 28.19 15.38
CA LYS A 215 4.40 28.79 16.58
C LYS A 215 4.69 28.01 17.86
N HIS A 216 5.31 26.83 17.77
CA HIS A 216 5.72 26.02 18.92
C HIS A 216 7.22 25.72 18.99
N ARG A 217 8.03 26.20 18.04
CA ARG A 217 9.48 25.91 18.01
C ARG A 217 10.36 27.04 18.54
N SER A 218 9.79 28.22 18.81
CA SER A 218 10.56 29.40 19.23
C SER A 218 11.05 29.39 20.69
N ASP A 219 10.48 28.56 21.56
CA ASP A 219 10.68 28.71 23.01
C ASP A 219 11.53 27.59 23.64
N SER A 220 11.98 26.61 22.85
CA SER A 220 12.89 25.57 23.33
C SER A 220 14.32 25.86 22.84
N PRO A 221 15.24 26.29 23.72
CA PRO A 221 16.63 26.45 23.31
C PRO A 221 17.19 25.09 22.87
N PRO A 222 18.07 25.04 21.85
CA PRO A 222 18.64 23.79 21.37
C PRO A 222 19.38 23.11 22.54
N LEU A 223 19.05 21.84 22.78
CA LEU A 223 19.77 21.00 23.73
C LEU A 223 21.19 20.78 23.20
N LEU A 224 22.12 21.65 23.59
CA LEU A 224 23.54 21.43 23.36
C LEU A 224 23.97 20.18 24.14
N PRO A 225 24.69 19.24 23.52
CA PRO A 225 25.25 18.12 24.26
C PRO A 225 26.23 18.66 25.30
N LYS A 226 25.95 18.39 26.57
CA LYS A 226 26.90 18.67 27.66
C LYS A 226 28.17 17.87 27.37
N LYS A 227 29.29 18.56 27.16
CA LYS A 227 30.61 17.91 27.10
C LYS A 227 30.78 17.10 28.38
N ALA A 228 30.99 15.79 28.24
CA ALA A 228 31.38 14.95 29.35
C ALA A 228 32.77 15.41 29.81
N SER A 229 32.82 16.01 30.99
CA SER A 229 34.07 16.31 31.69
C SER A 229 34.55 15.01 32.32
N TRP A 230 35.46 14.33 31.64
CA TRP A 230 36.31 13.33 32.30
C TRP A 230 37.64 14.02 32.63
N LEU A 231 37.89 14.15 33.93
CA LEU A 231 39.24 14.31 34.49
C LEU A 231 40.02 13.00 34.29
#